data_AF-A0A9D8BUK7-F1
#
_entry.id   AF-A0A9D8BUK7-F1
#
_cell.length_a   1.000
_cell.length_b   1.000
_cell.length_c   1.000
_cell.angle_alpha   90.00
_cell.angle_beta   90.00
_cell.angle_gamma   90.00
#
_symmetry.space_group_name_H-M   'P 1'
#
loop_
_entity.id
_entity.type
_entity.pdbx_description
1 polymer ?
#
loop_
_entity_poly.entity_id
_entity_poly.type
_entity_poly.pdbx_seq_one_letter_code
_entity_poly.pdbx_strand_id
1 'polypeptide(L)'
;VVKMIDEMQSPFRPDVARHFLSLFAMIGVIVVGLGVVRLRARTRPPMADAIVLLFFGCQAVLHTRHLPLFAIAAAPIMGWIVGQLLQNVGRVYRRRIAVGAMAVTLVVAFNWIAMHGLAGGFWRPATWTLALYDRETYIKRNLRLAGGETYVEVNFPKAVCDFVEANKFNGRMLNPVNVAGYLIWRLSPEKHKLFTDNRFDVFGDRFTWDEWAVRGGIEAGDWDRIAWDRAGLSERDGQKVRRLCDSLGWAEILDRWQINFIVAELSWPVCAKLRASQQWAPVFRWLKPPGVDRMDGYEVFVRRIESNSDLIERCRRAAEAAGEIYRVP
;
A
#
# COMPACT_ATOMS: atom_id res chain seq x y z
N VAL A 1 9.60 -6.55 -9.10
CA VAL A 1 8.59 -5.78 -8.33
C VAL A 1 7.62 -6.61 -7.50
N VAL A 2 7.06 -7.74 -7.98
CA VAL A 2 6.05 -8.53 -7.24
C VAL A 2 6.42 -8.79 -5.77
N LYS A 3 7.71 -9.06 -5.48
CA LYS A 3 8.25 -9.29 -4.12
C LYS A 3 8.19 -8.10 -3.15
N MET A 4 8.10 -6.86 -3.67
CA MET A 4 8.00 -5.64 -2.86
C MET A 4 6.56 -5.23 -2.54
N ILE A 5 5.59 -5.78 -3.28
CA ILE A 5 4.19 -5.42 -3.08
C ILE A 5 3.56 -6.49 -2.20
N ASP A 6 3.36 -6.17 -0.93
CA ASP A 6 2.81 -7.09 0.08
C ASP A 6 1.52 -7.76 -0.40
N GLU A 7 0.66 -7.04 -1.12
CA GLU A 7 -0.62 -7.57 -1.62
C GLU A 7 -0.46 -8.65 -2.72
N MET A 8 0.67 -8.64 -3.43
CA MET A 8 1.01 -9.67 -4.42
C MET A 8 1.84 -10.80 -3.82
N GLN A 9 2.16 -10.76 -2.54
CA GLN A 9 2.85 -11.84 -1.87
C GLN A 9 1.88 -12.90 -1.36
N SER A 10 2.39 -14.12 -1.27
CA SER A 10 1.69 -15.23 -0.65
C SER A 10 1.44 -14.92 0.83
N PRO A 11 0.23 -15.19 1.36
CA PRO A 11 -0.06 -15.04 2.77
C PRO A 11 0.78 -15.98 3.67
N PHE A 12 1.48 -16.96 3.11
CA PHE A 12 2.29 -17.92 3.86
C PHE A 12 3.68 -17.40 4.23
N ARG A 13 4.05 -16.22 3.76
CA ARG A 13 5.32 -15.59 4.13
C ARG A 13 5.39 -15.37 5.64
N PRO A 14 6.49 -15.73 6.35
CA PRO A 14 6.54 -15.70 7.81
C PRO A 14 6.19 -14.33 8.43
N ASP A 15 6.54 -13.25 7.74
CA ASP A 15 6.27 -11.87 8.12
C ASP A 15 4.76 -11.51 8.03
N VAL A 16 4.02 -12.15 7.12
CA VAL A 16 2.61 -11.83 6.84
C VAL A 16 1.63 -12.90 7.36
N ALA A 17 2.09 -14.15 7.57
CA ALA A 17 1.27 -15.31 7.95
C ALA A 17 0.39 -15.09 9.18
N ARG A 18 0.86 -14.28 10.15
CA ARG A 18 0.10 -13.91 11.35
C ARG A 18 -1.19 -13.15 11.05
N HIS A 19 -1.26 -12.45 9.92
CA HIS A 19 -2.44 -11.69 9.49
C HIS A 19 -3.47 -12.57 8.77
N PHE A 20 -3.12 -13.83 8.45
CA PHE A 20 -3.94 -14.72 7.64
C PHE A 20 -4.39 -15.99 8.36
N LEU A 21 -4.35 -15.98 9.70
CA LEU A 21 -4.99 -17.02 10.52
C LEU A 21 -6.47 -17.24 10.14
N SER A 22 -7.16 -16.17 9.69
CA SER A 22 -8.53 -16.23 9.18
C SER A 22 -8.66 -17.05 7.88
N LEU A 23 -7.70 -16.95 6.95
CA LEU A 23 -7.67 -17.79 5.75
C LEU A 23 -7.56 -19.26 6.14
N PHE A 24 -6.63 -19.59 7.03
CA PHE A 24 -6.41 -20.96 7.52
C PHE A 24 -7.63 -21.52 8.24
N ALA A 25 -8.22 -20.72 9.13
CA ALA A 25 -9.44 -21.10 9.81
C ALA A 25 -10.57 -21.39 8.81
N MET A 26 -10.74 -20.55 7.78
CA MET A 26 -11.78 -20.74 6.76
C MET A 26 -11.54 -22.00 5.91
N ILE A 27 -10.31 -22.21 5.42
CA ILE A 27 -9.94 -23.44 4.69
C ILE A 27 -10.19 -24.66 5.57
N GLY A 28 -9.75 -24.64 6.84
CA GLY A 28 -9.95 -25.72 7.79
C GLY A 28 -11.43 -26.05 8.03
N VAL A 29 -12.26 -25.02 8.25
CA VAL A 29 -13.72 -25.19 8.42
C VAL A 29 -14.35 -25.81 7.17
N ILE A 30 -13.96 -25.38 5.97
CA ILE A 30 -14.48 -25.94 4.73
C ILE A 30 -14.07 -27.41 4.58
N VAL A 31 -12.80 -27.74 4.79
CA VAL A 31 -12.30 -29.12 4.66
C VAL A 31 -12.99 -30.06 5.65
N VAL A 32 -13.05 -29.66 6.92
CA VAL A 32 -13.73 -30.44 7.97
C VAL A 32 -15.22 -30.57 7.67
N GLY A 33 -15.88 -29.47 7.28
CA GLY A 33 -17.30 -29.46 6.94
C GLY A 33 -17.64 -30.38 5.75
N LEU A 34 -16.85 -30.32 4.67
CA LEU A 34 -16.99 -31.22 3.53
C LEU A 34 -16.78 -32.68 3.93
N GLY A 35 -15.78 -32.97 4.76
CA GLY A 35 -15.53 -34.32 5.28
C GLY A 35 -16.72 -34.87 6.06
N VAL A 36 -17.27 -34.09 7.00
CA VAL A 36 -18.44 -34.49 7.81
C VAL A 36 -19.68 -34.69 6.93
N VAL A 37 -19.96 -33.77 6.00
CA VAL A 37 -21.09 -33.89 5.08
C VAL A 37 -20.93 -35.13 4.19
N ARG A 38 -19.73 -35.40 3.69
CA ARG A 38 -19.45 -36.58 2.87
C ARG A 38 -19.69 -37.87 3.64
N LEU A 39 -19.28 -37.93 4.91
CA LEU A 39 -19.50 -39.09 5.79
C LEU A 39 -20.99 -39.28 6.13
N ARG A 40 -21.72 -38.19 6.40
CA ARG A 40 -23.09 -38.24 6.94
C ARG A 40 -24.18 -38.27 5.86
N ALA A 41 -24.10 -37.38 4.88
CA ALA A 41 -25.13 -37.19 3.86
C ALA A 41 -24.80 -37.91 2.55
N ARG A 42 -23.52 -38.29 2.33
CA ARG A 42 -22.99 -38.85 1.08
C ARG A 42 -23.22 -37.97 -0.16
N THR A 43 -23.77 -36.77 0.01
CA THR A 43 -23.95 -35.74 -1.01
C THR A 43 -22.61 -35.06 -1.32
N ARG A 44 -22.47 -34.57 -2.56
CA ARG A 44 -21.30 -33.82 -3.01
C ARG A 44 -21.66 -32.34 -3.17
N PRO A 45 -20.73 -31.41 -2.92
CA PRO A 45 -20.97 -30.01 -3.23
C PRO A 45 -21.19 -29.86 -4.75
N PRO A 46 -21.92 -28.81 -5.19
CA PRO A 46 -22.01 -28.48 -6.61
C PRO A 46 -20.62 -28.35 -7.21
N MET A 47 -20.36 -29.05 -8.32
CA MET A 47 -19.03 -29.12 -8.92
C MET A 47 -18.54 -27.75 -9.40
N ALA A 48 -19.45 -26.91 -9.91
CA ALA A 48 -19.15 -25.54 -10.31
C ALA A 48 -18.60 -24.72 -9.13
N ASP A 49 -19.27 -24.74 -7.98
CA ASP A 49 -18.84 -24.03 -6.79
C ASP A 49 -17.48 -24.53 -6.30
N ALA A 50 -17.27 -25.85 -6.31
CA ALA A 50 -16.00 -26.46 -5.91
C ALA A 50 -14.84 -26.00 -6.82
N ILE A 51 -15.05 -25.89 -8.13
CA ILE A 51 -14.04 -25.38 -9.08
C ILE A 51 -13.74 -23.91 -8.79
N VAL A 52 -14.76 -23.07 -8.59
CA VAL A 52 -14.60 -21.64 -8.29
C VAL A 52 -13.86 -21.44 -6.97
N LEU A 53 -14.21 -22.24 -5.94
CA LEU A 53 -13.53 -22.24 -4.65
C LEU A 53 -12.06 -22.63 -4.78
N LEU A 54 -11.76 -23.70 -5.52
CA LEU A 54 -10.39 -24.16 -5.73
C LEU A 54 -9.58 -23.12 -6.49
N PHE A 55 -10.13 -22.53 -7.54
CA PHE A 55 -9.48 -21.46 -8.30
C PHE A 55 -9.13 -20.27 -7.40
N PHE A 56 -10.11 -19.69 -6.71
CA PHE A 56 -9.85 -18.53 -5.85
C PHE A 56 -9.05 -18.89 -4.60
N GLY A 57 -9.16 -20.12 -4.10
CA GLY A 57 -8.34 -20.64 -3.02
C GLY A 57 -6.87 -20.70 -3.42
N CYS A 58 -6.56 -21.26 -4.59
CA CYS A 58 -5.21 -21.23 -5.15
C CYS A 58 -4.72 -19.79 -5.36
N GLN A 59 -5.55 -18.91 -5.91
CA GLN A 59 -5.16 -17.50 -6.09
C GLN A 59 -4.91 -16.79 -4.75
N ALA A 60 -5.72 -17.04 -3.72
CA ALA A 60 -5.52 -16.48 -2.38
C ALA A 60 -4.26 -17.02 -1.69
N VAL A 61 -3.89 -18.29 -1.93
CA VAL A 61 -2.63 -18.89 -1.47
C VAL A 61 -1.42 -18.26 -2.15
N LEU A 62 -1.57 -17.82 -3.40
CA LEU A 62 -0.49 -17.17 -4.16
C LEU A 62 -0.39 -15.67 -3.87
N HIS A 63 -1.53 -14.98 -3.69
CA HIS A 63 -1.60 -13.52 -3.61
C HIS A 63 -2.64 -13.04 -2.60
N THR A 64 -2.19 -12.29 -1.59
CA THR A 64 -3.03 -11.67 -0.55
C THR A 64 -4.24 -10.91 -1.09
N ARG A 65 -4.10 -10.17 -2.20
CA ARG A 65 -5.21 -9.38 -2.79
C ARG A 65 -6.41 -10.22 -3.25
N HIS A 66 -6.27 -11.54 -3.39
CA HIS A 66 -7.35 -12.44 -3.81
C HIS A 66 -8.15 -13.01 -2.63
N LEU A 67 -7.75 -12.73 -1.38
CA LEU A 67 -8.48 -13.17 -0.18
C LEU A 67 -9.96 -12.76 -0.15
N PRO A 68 -10.34 -11.51 -0.50
CA PRO A 68 -11.74 -11.15 -0.53
C PRO A 68 -12.54 -11.97 -1.55
N LEU A 69 -11.95 -12.25 -2.72
CA LEU A 69 -12.59 -13.06 -3.75
C LEU A 69 -12.75 -14.52 -3.30
N PHE A 70 -11.74 -15.07 -2.61
CA PHE A 70 -11.85 -16.38 -1.98
C PHE A 70 -12.96 -16.43 -0.93
N ALA A 71 -13.09 -15.41 -0.08
CA ALA A 71 -14.16 -15.34 0.91
C ALA A 71 -15.55 -15.31 0.25
N ILE A 72 -15.72 -14.57 -0.84
CA ILE A 72 -16.96 -14.55 -1.63
C ILE A 72 -17.23 -15.93 -2.24
N ALA A 73 -16.23 -16.57 -2.83
CA ALA A 73 -16.34 -17.91 -3.42
C ALA A 73 -16.61 -19.01 -2.38
N ALA A 74 -16.13 -18.84 -1.14
CA ALA A 74 -16.34 -19.77 -0.05
C ALA A 74 -17.76 -19.72 0.53
N ALA A 75 -18.43 -18.57 0.48
CA ALA A 75 -19.72 -18.38 1.13
C ALA A 75 -20.82 -19.37 0.65
N PRO A 76 -21.03 -19.63 -0.66
CA PRO A 76 -22.03 -20.60 -1.11
C PRO A 76 -21.77 -22.03 -0.61
N ILE A 77 -20.52 -22.49 -0.64
CA ILE A 77 -20.15 -23.83 -0.17
C ILE A 77 -20.35 -23.94 1.34
N MET A 78 -19.96 -22.91 2.10
CA MET A 78 -20.23 -22.89 3.54
C MET A 78 -21.73 -22.94 3.82
N GLY A 79 -22.55 -22.19 3.07
CA GLY A 79 -24.00 -22.26 3.15
C GLY A 79 -24.55 -23.66 2.84
N TRP A 80 -24.05 -24.31 1.80
CA TRP A 80 -24.42 -25.68 1.45
C TRP A 80 -24.04 -26.68 2.55
N ILE A 81 -22.81 -26.62 3.07
CA ILE A 81 -22.34 -27.47 4.17
C ILE A 81 -23.27 -27.33 5.38
N VAL A 82 -23.56 -26.10 5.80
CA VAL A 82 -24.46 -25.82 6.92
C VAL A 82 -25.87 -26.37 6.64
N GLY A 83 -26.39 -26.19 5.43
CA GLY A 83 -27.69 -26.74 5.03
C GLY A 83 -27.76 -28.26 5.14
N GLN A 84 -26.73 -28.98 4.66
CA GLN A 84 -26.64 -30.44 4.75
C GLN A 84 -26.53 -30.91 6.20
N LEU A 85 -25.75 -30.23 7.04
CA LEU A 85 -25.61 -30.58 8.46
C LEU A 85 -26.92 -30.39 9.24
N LEU A 86 -27.71 -29.39 8.86
CA LEU A 86 -28.98 -29.08 9.49
C LEU A 86 -30.16 -29.90 8.96
N GLN A 87 -30.01 -30.66 7.86
CA GLN A 87 -31.13 -31.32 7.17
C GLN A 87 -31.96 -32.30 8.03
N ASN A 88 -31.36 -32.87 9.08
CA ASN A 88 -32.05 -33.79 10.01
C ASN A 88 -32.44 -33.12 11.33
N VAL A 89 -32.19 -31.83 11.48
CA VAL A 89 -32.55 -31.06 12.67
C VAL A 89 -33.97 -30.53 12.50
N GLY A 90 -34.83 -30.70 13.51
CA GLY A 90 -36.20 -30.17 13.48
C GLY A 90 -36.22 -28.65 13.28
N ARG A 91 -37.25 -28.13 12.61
CA ARG A 91 -37.34 -26.70 12.20
C ARG A 91 -37.11 -25.72 13.37
N VAL A 92 -37.66 -26.02 14.54
CA VAL A 92 -37.49 -25.21 15.77
C VAL A 92 -36.02 -25.16 16.20
N TYR A 93 -35.33 -26.31 16.23
CA TYR A 93 -33.93 -26.39 16.60
C TYR A 93 -33.02 -25.73 15.55
N ARG A 94 -33.33 -25.84 14.26
CA ARG A 94 -32.58 -25.11 13.22
C ARG A 94 -32.62 -23.61 13.44
N ARG A 95 -33.79 -23.04 13.75
CA ARG A 95 -33.94 -21.61 14.03
C ARG A 95 -33.10 -21.20 15.25
N ARG A 96 -33.10 -22.01 16.32
CA ARG A 96 -32.27 -21.75 17.50
C ARG A 96 -30.77 -21.81 17.19
N ILE A 97 -30.33 -22.81 16.41
CA ILE A 97 -28.94 -22.92 15.98
C ILE A 97 -28.54 -21.72 15.10
N ALA A 98 -29.38 -21.32 14.15
CA ALA A 98 -29.10 -20.17 13.29
C ALA A 98 -28.99 -18.87 14.09
N VAL A 99 -29.91 -18.62 15.03
CA VAL A 99 -29.86 -17.45 15.92
C VAL A 99 -28.62 -17.50 16.82
N GLY A 100 -28.30 -18.67 17.39
CA GLY A 100 -27.12 -18.86 18.22
C GLY A 100 -25.81 -18.64 17.44
N ALA A 101 -25.71 -19.21 16.24
CA ALA A 101 -24.57 -19.01 15.35
C ALA A 101 -24.41 -17.53 14.97
N MET A 102 -25.50 -16.86 14.61
CA MET A 102 -25.49 -15.42 14.34
C MET A 102 -25.01 -14.61 15.55
N ALA A 103 -25.50 -14.92 16.75
CA ALA A 103 -25.06 -14.27 17.99
C ALA A 103 -23.56 -14.49 18.25
N VAL A 104 -23.07 -15.74 18.11
CA VAL A 104 -21.64 -16.06 18.26
C VAL A 104 -20.80 -15.33 17.22
N THR A 105 -21.22 -15.32 15.95
CA THR A 105 -20.52 -14.58 14.89
C THR A 105 -20.46 -13.09 15.20
N LEU A 106 -21.55 -12.48 15.66
CA LEU A 106 -21.56 -11.08 16.07
C LEU A 106 -20.64 -10.82 17.26
N VAL A 107 -20.60 -11.72 18.25
CA VAL A 107 -19.70 -11.62 19.41
C VAL A 107 -18.23 -11.77 18.98
N VAL A 108 -17.89 -12.75 18.15
CA VAL A 108 -16.52 -12.94 17.64
C VAL A 108 -16.12 -11.76 16.76
N ALA A 109 -16.98 -11.31 15.86
CA ALA A 109 -16.74 -10.13 15.04
C ALA A 109 -16.53 -8.90 15.91
N PHE A 110 -17.38 -8.67 16.92
CA PHE A 110 -17.25 -7.57 17.88
C PHE A 110 -15.95 -7.66 18.68
N ASN A 111 -15.58 -8.83 19.20
CA ASN A 111 -14.33 -9.02 19.93
C ASN A 111 -13.11 -8.83 19.03
N TRP A 112 -13.14 -9.32 17.79
CA TRP A 112 -12.08 -9.10 16.81
C TRP A 112 -11.94 -7.61 16.49
N ILE A 113 -13.07 -6.93 16.25
CA ILE A 113 -13.20 -5.48 16.06
C ILE A 113 -12.64 -4.73 17.27
N ALA A 114 -13.02 -5.10 18.48
CA ALA A 114 -12.62 -4.44 19.72
C ALA A 114 -11.12 -4.68 20.00
N MET A 115 -10.62 -5.90 19.81
CA MET A 115 -9.20 -6.22 19.98
C MET A 115 -8.33 -5.50 18.96
N HIS A 116 -8.77 -5.37 17.70
CA HIS A 116 -8.01 -4.62 16.69
C HIS A 116 -8.27 -3.11 16.71
N GLY A 117 -9.39 -2.68 17.28
CA GLY A 117 -9.77 -1.26 17.39
C GLY A 117 -9.25 -0.58 18.65
N LEU A 118 -9.22 -1.29 19.78
CA LEU A 118 -8.79 -0.79 21.10
C LEU A 118 -7.38 -1.23 21.48
N ALA A 119 -6.95 -2.43 21.10
CA ALA A 119 -5.62 -2.96 21.50
C ALA A 119 -4.49 -2.65 20.50
N GLY A 120 -4.65 -1.62 19.66
CA GLY A 120 -3.63 -1.13 18.73
C GLY A 120 -2.26 -0.83 19.37
N GLY A 121 -2.19 -0.71 20.70
CA GLY A 121 -0.95 -0.53 21.46
C GLY A 121 -0.43 -1.72 22.27
N PHE A 122 -1.22 -2.77 22.55
CA PHE A 122 -0.85 -3.74 23.60
C PHE A 122 -0.23 -5.05 23.08
N TRP A 123 -0.63 -5.54 21.90
CA TRP A 123 -0.17 -6.84 21.35
C TRP A 123 0.83 -6.72 20.20
N ARG A 124 1.22 -5.50 19.83
CA ARG A 124 2.24 -5.26 18.81
C ARG A 124 3.57 -4.94 19.48
N PRO A 125 4.55 -5.87 19.48
CA PRO A 125 5.88 -5.56 20.00
C PRO A 125 6.43 -4.31 19.30
N ALA A 126 6.88 -3.34 20.10
CA ALA A 126 7.25 -1.98 19.70
C ALA A 126 8.29 -1.90 18.56
N THR A 127 8.97 -3.00 18.24
CA THR A 127 10.01 -3.10 17.22
C THR A 127 9.50 -3.18 15.78
N TRP A 128 8.21 -3.47 15.55
CA TRP A 128 7.62 -3.51 14.19
C TRP A 128 6.83 -2.25 13.82
N THR A 129 6.95 -1.21 14.66
CA THR A 129 6.31 0.11 14.53
C THR A 129 7.18 1.14 13.81
N LEU A 130 8.17 0.69 13.04
CA LEU A 130 8.92 1.54 12.13
C LEU A 130 8.20 1.56 10.77
N ALA A 131 7.31 2.54 10.63
CA ALA A 131 7.37 3.53 9.54
C ALA A 131 6.41 3.50 8.34
N LEU A 132 5.31 2.72 8.26
CA LEU A 132 4.47 2.82 7.03
C LEU A 132 2.95 2.88 7.16
N TYR A 133 2.34 2.78 8.33
CA TYR A 133 0.88 2.68 8.38
C TYR A 133 0.30 3.07 9.74
N ASP A 134 0.05 4.36 9.96
CA ASP A 134 -0.94 4.83 10.95
C ASP A 134 -2.33 4.46 10.44
N ARG A 135 -2.64 3.16 10.53
CA ARG A 135 -3.85 2.59 9.95
C ARG A 135 -5.03 3.00 10.80
N GLU A 136 -5.82 3.95 10.29
CA GLU A 136 -7.25 3.99 10.60
C GLU A 136 -7.79 2.56 10.61
N THR A 137 -8.45 2.21 11.71
CA THR A 137 -9.07 0.89 11.83
C THR A 137 -10.13 0.76 10.74
N TYR A 138 -10.34 -0.46 10.23
CA TYR A 138 -11.36 -0.73 9.22
C TYR A 138 -12.75 -0.20 9.63
N ILE A 139 -13.04 -0.25 10.94
CA ILE A 139 -14.27 0.28 11.54
C ILE A 139 -14.32 1.81 11.46
N LYS A 140 -13.25 2.50 11.90
CA LYS A 140 -13.20 3.97 11.84
C LYS A 140 -13.40 4.44 10.40
N ARG A 141 -12.70 3.80 9.45
CA ARG A 141 -12.86 4.09 8.02
C ARG A 141 -14.30 3.86 7.53
N ASN A 142 -14.93 2.74 7.90
CA ASN A 142 -16.31 2.45 7.50
C ASN A 142 -17.35 3.36 8.17
N LEU A 143 -17.14 3.76 9.43
CA LEU A 143 -18.01 4.71 10.11
C LEU A 143 -17.91 6.09 9.46
N ARG A 144 -16.70 6.52 9.09
CA ARG A 144 -16.46 7.73 8.30
C ARG A 144 -17.18 7.66 6.95
N LEU A 145 -17.02 6.55 6.22
CA LEU A 145 -17.72 6.31 4.95
C LEU A 145 -19.25 6.34 5.11
N ALA A 146 -19.79 5.70 6.15
CA ALA A 146 -21.22 5.72 6.47
C ALA A 146 -21.72 7.12 6.85
N GLY A 147 -20.85 7.93 7.48
CA GLY A 147 -21.07 9.35 7.73
C GLY A 147 -20.89 10.26 6.50
N GLY A 148 -20.60 9.70 5.33
CA GLY A 148 -20.40 10.46 4.09
C GLY A 148 -18.97 10.96 3.86
N GLU A 149 -18.03 10.70 4.77
CA GLU A 149 -16.61 11.00 4.58
C GLU A 149 -15.97 9.97 3.62
N THR A 150 -16.07 10.25 2.34
CA THR A 150 -15.49 9.42 1.26
C THR A 150 -14.07 9.81 0.88
N TYR A 151 -13.63 10.99 1.32
CA TYR A 151 -12.35 11.59 0.94
C TYR A 151 -11.60 12.10 2.16
N VAL A 152 -10.32 11.72 2.27
CA VAL A 152 -9.43 12.14 3.36
C VAL A 152 -8.31 12.96 2.73
N GLU A 153 -8.55 14.28 2.62
CA GLU A 153 -7.65 15.21 1.91
C GLU A 153 -6.19 15.13 2.35
N VAL A 154 -5.98 14.96 3.65
CA VAL A 154 -4.67 14.86 4.29
C VAL A 154 -3.83 13.65 3.82
N ASN A 155 -4.45 12.62 3.22
CA ASN A 155 -3.71 11.50 2.64
C ASN A 155 -3.10 11.84 1.28
N PHE A 156 -3.48 12.97 0.68
CA PHE A 156 -3.08 13.35 -0.67
C PHE A 156 -2.19 14.61 -0.64
N PRO A 157 -1.22 14.72 -1.55
CA PRO A 157 -0.33 15.89 -1.66
C PRO A 157 -1.06 17.07 -2.34
N LYS A 158 -2.26 17.43 -1.91
CA LYS A 158 -3.06 18.49 -2.55
C LYS A 158 -2.34 19.83 -2.52
N ALA A 159 -1.81 20.24 -1.36
CA ALA A 159 -1.06 21.48 -1.23
C ALA A 159 0.16 21.53 -2.14
N VAL A 160 0.84 20.40 -2.35
CA VAL A 160 1.95 20.29 -3.31
C VAL A 160 1.46 20.52 -4.73
N CYS A 161 0.34 19.90 -5.12
CA CYS A 161 -0.21 20.06 -6.46
C CYS A 161 -0.63 21.51 -6.72
N ASP A 162 -1.32 22.13 -5.76
CA ASP A 162 -1.76 23.52 -5.86
C ASP A 162 -0.54 24.47 -5.99
N PHE A 163 0.54 24.19 -5.25
CA PHE A 163 1.79 24.95 -5.37
C PHE A 163 2.49 24.77 -6.73
N VAL A 164 2.57 23.53 -7.22
CA VAL A 164 3.17 23.19 -8.52
C VAL A 164 2.43 23.90 -9.66
N GLU A 165 1.09 23.90 -9.63
CA GLU A 165 0.26 24.59 -10.62
C GLU A 165 0.38 26.11 -10.53
N ALA A 166 0.29 26.68 -9.33
CA ALA A 166 0.36 28.13 -9.13
C ALA A 166 1.68 28.73 -9.62
N ASN A 167 2.78 27.99 -9.45
CA ASN A 167 4.12 28.44 -9.86
C ASN A 167 4.51 28.02 -11.29
N LYS A 168 3.62 27.33 -12.01
CA LYS A 168 3.79 26.88 -13.39
C LYS A 168 5.09 26.09 -13.58
N PHE A 169 5.25 25.04 -12.78
CA PHE A 169 6.37 24.11 -12.94
C PHE A 169 6.38 23.53 -14.37
N ASN A 170 7.54 23.09 -14.84
CA ASN A 170 7.68 22.41 -16.13
C ASN A 170 8.74 21.30 -16.05
N GLY A 171 8.82 20.49 -17.10
CA GLY A 171 9.77 19.37 -17.19
C GLY A 171 9.29 18.09 -16.49
N ARG A 172 10.22 17.16 -16.30
CA ARG A 172 9.92 15.82 -15.76
C ARG A 172 9.96 15.82 -14.24
N MET A 173 8.95 15.20 -13.63
CA MET A 173 8.79 15.13 -12.18
C MET A 173 9.16 13.74 -11.67
N LEU A 174 10.07 13.65 -10.68
CA LEU A 174 10.14 12.46 -9.83
C LEU A 174 9.03 12.54 -8.78
N ASN A 175 8.24 11.48 -8.64
CA ASN A 175 7.16 11.40 -7.67
C ASN A 175 7.20 10.11 -6.84
N PRO A 176 6.62 10.10 -5.64
CA PRO A 176 6.44 8.89 -4.85
C PRO A 176 5.43 7.97 -5.53
N VAL A 177 5.73 6.67 -5.56
CA VAL A 177 4.85 5.67 -6.19
C VAL A 177 3.47 5.60 -5.55
N ASN A 178 3.38 5.80 -4.23
CA ASN A 178 2.13 5.68 -3.46
C ASN A 178 1.14 6.82 -3.71
N VAL A 179 1.58 7.96 -4.26
CA VAL A 179 0.70 9.09 -4.61
C VAL A 179 0.59 9.30 -6.12
N ALA A 180 1.21 8.44 -6.93
CA ALA A 180 1.22 8.56 -8.38
C ALA A 180 -0.19 8.66 -8.98
N GLY A 181 -1.13 7.84 -8.51
CA GLY A 181 -2.52 7.88 -9.01
C GLY A 181 -3.20 9.23 -8.78
N TYR A 182 -2.97 9.86 -7.62
CA TYR A 182 -3.51 11.19 -7.34
C TYR A 182 -2.84 12.28 -8.19
N LEU A 183 -1.52 12.21 -8.33
CA LEU A 183 -0.75 13.14 -9.15
C LEU A 183 -1.12 13.02 -10.64
N ILE A 184 -1.43 11.81 -11.13
CA ILE A 184 -1.94 11.61 -12.50
C ILE A 184 -3.28 12.31 -12.65
N TRP A 185 -4.22 12.04 -11.75
CA TRP A 185 -5.54 12.66 -11.79
C TRP A 185 -5.48 14.20 -11.75
N ARG A 186 -4.54 14.76 -10.97
CA ARG A 186 -4.47 16.21 -10.75
C ARG A 186 -3.63 16.97 -11.78
N LEU A 187 -2.53 16.36 -12.27
CA LEU A 187 -1.47 17.04 -13.02
C LEU A 187 -1.19 16.43 -14.41
N SER A 188 -1.66 15.23 -14.72
CA SER A 188 -1.25 14.49 -15.91
C SER A 188 -2.40 14.23 -16.88
N PRO A 189 -2.12 14.04 -18.18
CA PRO A 189 -0.85 14.23 -18.88
C PRO A 189 -0.57 15.67 -19.34
N GLU A 190 -1.55 16.55 -19.28
CA GLU A 190 -1.49 17.85 -19.97
C GLU A 190 -0.51 18.82 -19.32
N LYS A 191 -0.29 18.72 -18.01
CA LYS A 191 0.60 19.63 -17.26
C LYS A 191 1.96 19.00 -16.96
N HIS A 192 1.98 17.74 -16.52
CA HIS A 192 3.21 17.07 -16.08
C HIS A 192 3.29 15.59 -16.48
N LYS A 193 4.51 15.18 -16.85
CA LYS A 193 4.90 13.77 -16.98
C LYS A 193 5.46 13.29 -15.65
N LEU A 194 4.81 12.27 -15.09
CA LEU A 194 5.24 11.59 -13.88
C LEU A 194 6.36 10.59 -14.19
N PHE A 195 7.17 10.31 -13.18
CA PHE A 195 8.25 9.34 -13.27
C PHE A 195 7.78 7.90 -13.08
N THR A 196 6.87 7.67 -12.13
CA THR A 196 6.42 6.34 -11.75
C THR A 196 4.90 6.30 -11.52
N ASP A 197 4.34 5.10 -11.61
CA ASP A 197 2.93 4.76 -11.43
C ASP A 197 2.82 3.40 -10.73
N ASN A 198 1.73 3.16 -10.00
CA ASN A 198 1.53 1.92 -9.25
C ASN A 198 1.01 0.74 -10.11
N ARG A 199 0.74 0.95 -11.40
CA ARG A 199 0.38 -0.08 -12.39
C ARG A 199 1.64 -0.67 -13.01
N PHE A 200 2.38 -1.39 -12.18
CA PHE A 200 3.68 -1.99 -12.54
C PHE A 200 3.59 -3.02 -13.67
N ASP A 201 2.41 -3.58 -13.92
CA ASP A 201 2.12 -4.45 -15.06
C ASP A 201 2.19 -3.71 -16.40
N VAL A 202 1.88 -2.40 -16.41
CA VAL A 202 1.90 -1.56 -17.61
C VAL A 202 3.27 -0.94 -17.85
N PHE A 203 3.88 -0.38 -16.79
CA PHE A 203 5.12 0.41 -16.92
C PHE A 203 6.41 -0.40 -16.65
N GLY A 204 6.27 -1.64 -16.20
CA GLY A 204 7.40 -2.49 -15.82
C GLY A 204 7.97 -2.12 -14.45
N ASP A 205 8.98 -2.89 -14.02
CA ASP A 205 9.53 -2.79 -12.68
C ASP A 205 10.71 -1.83 -12.53
N ARG A 206 11.30 -1.38 -13.64
CA ARG A 206 12.48 -0.49 -13.63
C ARG A 206 12.22 0.82 -12.90
N PHE A 207 11.13 1.52 -13.23
CA PHE A 207 10.81 2.82 -12.64
C PHE A 207 10.60 2.74 -11.13
N THR A 208 10.05 1.63 -10.63
CA THR A 208 9.90 1.41 -9.19
C THR A 208 11.24 1.23 -8.50
N TRP A 209 12.17 0.50 -9.12
CA TRP A 209 13.49 0.31 -8.54
C TRP A 209 14.35 1.57 -8.63
N ASP A 210 14.24 2.33 -9.72
CA ASP A 210 14.89 3.62 -9.85
C ASP A 210 14.33 4.63 -8.83
N GLU A 211 13.00 4.67 -8.62
CA GLU A 211 12.38 5.50 -7.57
C GLU A 211 12.84 5.06 -6.18
N TRP A 212 12.88 3.75 -5.91
CA TRP A 212 13.34 3.21 -4.64
C TRP A 212 14.81 3.56 -4.37
N ALA A 213 15.66 3.46 -5.39
CA ALA A 213 17.06 3.85 -5.31
C ALA A 213 17.22 5.34 -5.05
N VAL A 214 16.43 6.18 -5.74
CA VAL A 214 16.43 7.62 -5.51
C VAL A 214 15.93 7.94 -4.11
N ARG A 215 14.77 7.43 -3.70
CA ARG A 215 14.18 7.59 -2.36
C ARG A 215 15.19 7.25 -1.26
N GLY A 216 15.87 6.11 -1.40
CA GLY A 216 16.87 5.63 -0.46
C GLY A 216 18.17 6.43 -0.47
N GLY A 217 18.37 7.29 -1.48
CA GLY A 217 19.64 7.98 -1.72
C GLY A 217 20.78 6.99 -1.97
N ILE A 218 20.54 5.93 -2.75
CA ILE A 218 21.50 4.86 -2.98
C ILE A 218 22.66 5.36 -3.84
N GLU A 219 23.91 5.13 -3.42
CA GLU A 219 25.08 5.43 -4.26
C GLU A 219 25.42 4.25 -5.18
N ALA A 220 26.09 4.51 -6.30
CA ALA A 220 26.46 3.47 -7.27
C ALA A 220 27.29 2.32 -6.67
N GLY A 221 28.11 2.61 -5.65
CA GLY A 221 28.90 1.61 -4.93
C GLY A 221 28.12 0.81 -3.87
N ASP A 222 26.91 1.23 -3.51
CA ASP A 222 26.17 0.65 -2.38
C ASP A 222 25.26 -0.53 -2.79
N TRP A 223 25.07 -0.77 -4.09
CA TRP A 223 24.15 -1.80 -4.59
C TRP A 223 24.43 -3.20 -4.02
N ASP A 224 25.70 -3.51 -3.74
CA ASP A 224 26.10 -4.80 -3.18
C ASP A 224 25.76 -4.98 -1.71
N ARG A 225 25.54 -3.90 -0.96
CA ARG A 225 25.10 -3.95 0.46
C ARG A 225 23.58 -3.84 0.58
N ILE A 226 22.96 -3.15 -0.37
CA ILE A 226 21.60 -2.65 -0.23
C ILE A 226 20.55 -3.59 -0.80
N ALA A 227 20.87 -4.33 -1.87
CA ALA A 227 19.94 -5.29 -2.45
C ALA A 227 19.63 -6.47 -1.51
N TRP A 228 20.57 -6.85 -0.63
CA TRP A 228 20.45 -8.03 0.23
C TRP A 228 19.75 -7.73 1.55
N ASP A 229 20.23 -6.74 2.29
CA ASP A 229 19.85 -6.60 3.69
C ASP A 229 18.57 -5.78 3.90
N ARG A 230 18.30 -4.80 3.02
CA ARG A 230 17.17 -3.86 3.20
C ARG A 230 15.90 -4.30 2.47
N ALA A 231 16.04 -4.89 1.29
CA ALA A 231 14.90 -5.30 0.46
C ALA A 231 14.52 -6.79 0.65
N GLY A 232 15.29 -7.55 1.43
CA GLY A 232 15.06 -8.97 1.69
C GLY A 232 15.10 -9.81 0.41
N LEU A 233 15.93 -9.42 -0.57
CA LEU A 233 16.06 -10.13 -1.83
C LEU A 233 17.07 -11.28 -1.72
N SER A 234 16.85 -12.35 -2.48
CA SER A 234 17.89 -13.36 -2.69
C SER A 234 19.01 -12.82 -3.57
N GLU A 235 20.24 -13.31 -3.42
CA GLU A 235 21.40 -12.89 -4.21
C GLU A 235 21.11 -12.85 -5.73
N ARG A 236 20.37 -13.84 -6.23
CA ARG A 236 19.98 -13.88 -7.64
C ARG A 236 19.06 -12.72 -8.03
N ASP A 237 18.10 -12.37 -7.18
CA ASP A 237 17.11 -11.33 -7.45
C ASP A 237 17.73 -9.93 -7.41
N GLY A 238 18.60 -9.66 -6.45
CA GLY A 238 19.26 -8.34 -6.40
C GLY A 238 20.27 -8.16 -7.53
N GLN A 239 20.91 -9.22 -8.06
CA GLN A 239 21.75 -9.12 -9.25
C GLN A 239 20.89 -8.79 -10.47
N LYS A 240 19.64 -9.28 -10.50
CA LYS A 240 18.66 -8.87 -11.52
C LYS A 240 18.29 -7.40 -11.36
N VAL A 241 18.00 -6.92 -10.14
CA VAL A 241 17.68 -5.51 -9.87
C VAL A 241 18.86 -4.60 -10.22
N ARG A 242 20.07 -4.97 -9.81
CA ARG A 242 21.31 -4.25 -10.12
C ARG A 242 21.50 -4.08 -11.62
N ARG A 243 21.32 -5.15 -12.40
CA ARG A 243 21.35 -5.10 -13.87
C ARG A 243 20.23 -4.24 -14.44
N LEU A 244 19.04 -4.28 -13.86
CA LEU A 244 17.89 -3.49 -14.32
C LEU A 244 18.09 -1.98 -14.13
N CYS A 245 18.69 -1.57 -13.00
CA CYS A 245 19.01 -0.17 -12.68
C CYS A 245 20.37 0.28 -13.24
N ASP A 246 21.10 -0.60 -13.91
CA ASP A 246 22.50 -0.40 -14.35
C ASP A 246 23.45 0.02 -13.23
N SER A 247 23.16 -0.37 -11.98
CA SER A 247 23.91 0.03 -10.77
C SER A 247 24.10 1.54 -10.61
N LEU A 248 23.24 2.37 -11.21
CA LEU A 248 23.36 3.81 -11.06
C LEU A 248 23.06 4.26 -9.63
N GLY A 249 23.77 5.29 -9.17
CA GLY A 249 23.39 6.00 -7.95
C GLY A 249 22.17 6.89 -8.19
N TRP A 250 21.63 7.42 -7.10
CA TRP A 250 20.43 8.23 -7.12
C TRP A 250 20.59 9.47 -8.01
N ALA A 251 21.75 10.12 -8.00
CA ALA A 251 22.02 11.31 -8.79
C ALA A 251 22.06 10.97 -10.30
N GLU A 252 22.76 9.90 -10.67
CA GLU A 252 22.86 9.46 -12.06
C GLU A 252 21.49 8.99 -12.60
N ILE A 253 20.63 8.40 -11.75
CA ILE A 253 19.25 8.08 -12.11
C ILE A 253 18.47 9.36 -12.43
N LEU A 254 18.56 10.38 -11.58
CA LEU A 254 17.89 11.67 -11.81
C LEU A 254 18.38 12.34 -13.11
N ASP A 255 19.67 12.21 -13.43
CA ASP A 255 20.27 12.72 -14.66
C ASP A 255 19.81 11.95 -15.90
N ARG A 256 19.88 10.61 -15.85
CA ARG A 256 19.41 9.71 -16.92
C ARG A 256 18.00 10.06 -17.36
N TRP A 257 17.12 10.30 -16.39
CA TRP A 257 15.72 10.56 -16.65
C TRP A 257 15.39 12.04 -16.88
N GLN A 258 16.40 12.91 -16.83
CA GLN A 258 16.28 14.36 -16.99
C GLN A 258 15.22 14.94 -16.04
N ILE A 259 15.29 14.57 -14.76
CA ILE A 259 14.36 15.06 -13.74
C ILE A 259 14.64 16.54 -13.46
N ASN A 260 13.63 17.38 -13.66
CA ASN A 260 13.69 18.83 -13.41
C ASN A 260 13.30 19.18 -11.99
N PHE A 261 12.35 18.44 -11.41
CA PHE A 261 11.90 18.65 -10.04
C PHE A 261 11.43 17.35 -9.40
N ILE A 262 11.46 17.32 -8.07
CA ILE A 262 11.18 16.14 -7.26
C ILE A 262 10.10 16.51 -6.25
N VAL A 263 9.08 15.66 -6.13
CA VAL A 263 8.20 15.60 -4.97
C VAL A 263 8.69 14.44 -4.12
N ALA A 264 9.24 14.72 -2.93
CA ALA A 264 9.76 13.71 -2.03
C ALA A 264 8.96 13.69 -0.73
N GLU A 265 8.70 12.50 -0.18
CA GLU A 265 8.20 12.43 1.20
C GLU A 265 9.32 12.89 2.14
N LEU A 266 8.95 13.61 3.20
CA LEU A 266 9.94 14.19 4.11
C LEU A 266 10.79 13.14 4.84
N SER A 267 10.29 11.91 4.96
CA SER A 267 10.98 10.77 5.54
C SER A 267 12.01 10.12 4.61
N TRP A 268 12.07 10.51 3.33
CA TRP A 268 13.00 9.92 2.37
C TRP A 268 14.45 10.27 2.71
N PRO A 269 15.35 9.27 2.84
CA PRO A 269 16.77 9.52 3.10
C PRO A 269 17.44 10.49 2.12
N VAL A 270 17.00 10.50 0.86
CA VAL A 270 17.56 11.40 -0.17
C VAL A 270 17.32 12.88 0.10
N CYS A 271 16.31 13.25 0.89
CA CYS A 271 16.03 14.66 1.21
C CYS A 271 17.22 15.35 1.89
N ALA A 272 17.96 14.65 2.77
CA ALA A 272 19.16 15.19 3.40
C ALA A 272 20.27 15.46 2.36
N LYS A 273 20.44 14.54 1.39
CA LYS A 273 21.41 14.69 0.29
C LYS A 273 21.02 15.81 -0.66
N LEU A 274 19.74 15.93 -1.00
CA LEU A 274 19.22 17.01 -1.85
C LEU A 274 19.44 18.39 -1.22
N ARG A 275 19.19 18.54 0.09
CA ARG A 275 19.44 19.81 0.79
C ARG A 275 20.93 20.16 0.89
N ALA A 276 21.80 19.16 1.04
CA ALA A 276 23.25 19.36 1.05
C ALA A 276 23.84 19.62 -0.35
N SER A 277 23.11 19.24 -1.41
CA SER A 277 23.56 19.37 -2.79
C SER A 277 23.45 20.80 -3.30
N GLN A 278 24.48 21.25 -4.02
CA GLN A 278 24.44 22.51 -4.77
C GLN A 278 23.66 22.40 -6.09
N GLN A 279 23.17 21.22 -6.47
CA GLN A 279 22.42 21.02 -7.70
C GLN A 279 20.90 21.12 -7.52
N TRP A 280 20.41 21.16 -6.28
CA TRP A 280 18.99 21.16 -5.97
C TRP A 280 18.64 22.32 -5.05
N ALA A 281 17.44 22.86 -5.22
CA ALA A 281 16.88 23.91 -4.38
C ALA A 281 15.60 23.39 -3.74
N PRO A 282 15.49 23.33 -2.40
CA PRO A 282 14.19 23.16 -1.77
C PRO A 282 13.38 24.43 -2.04
N VAL A 283 12.15 24.27 -2.53
CA VAL A 283 11.30 25.41 -2.92
C VAL A 283 9.94 25.40 -2.23
N PHE A 284 9.56 24.28 -1.63
CA PHE A 284 8.29 24.14 -0.94
C PHE A 284 8.33 22.98 0.04
N ARG A 285 7.73 23.17 1.21
CA ARG A 285 7.57 22.13 2.20
C ARG A 285 6.14 22.17 2.73
N TRP A 286 5.51 21.01 2.77
CA TRP A 286 4.19 20.83 3.35
C TRP A 286 4.26 19.75 4.42
N LEU A 287 3.79 20.06 5.61
CA LEU A 287 3.68 19.13 6.73
C LEU A 287 2.22 18.67 6.84
N LYS A 288 2.02 17.38 7.10
CA LYS A 288 0.68 16.91 7.46
C LYS A 288 0.27 17.50 8.82
N PRO A 289 -1.03 17.78 9.04
CA PRO A 289 -1.53 18.17 10.34
C PRO A 289 -1.13 17.16 11.44
N PRO A 290 -0.86 17.63 12.67
CA PRO A 290 -0.57 16.74 13.80
C PRO A 290 -1.67 15.69 13.99
N GLY A 291 -1.28 14.45 14.30
CA GLY A 291 -2.22 13.36 14.56
C GLY A 291 -2.76 12.64 13.31
N VAL A 292 -2.24 12.95 12.12
CA VAL A 292 -2.55 12.19 10.89
C VAL A 292 -1.28 11.59 10.31
N ASP A 293 -1.03 10.30 10.58
CA ASP A 293 0.07 9.46 10.08
C ASP A 293 1.49 10.07 10.08
N ARG A 294 2.48 9.34 10.59
CA ARG A 294 3.89 9.79 10.65
C ARG A 294 4.57 9.90 9.28
N MET A 295 3.82 9.82 8.17
CA MET A 295 4.30 10.21 6.86
C MET A 295 4.40 11.74 6.84
N ASP A 296 5.57 12.25 7.26
CA ASP A 296 5.91 13.63 7.66
C ASP A 296 5.59 14.76 6.67
N GLY A 297 4.88 14.50 5.58
CA GLY A 297 4.51 15.44 4.53
C GLY A 297 5.39 15.32 3.29
N TYR A 298 5.47 16.39 2.52
CA TYR A 298 6.21 16.42 1.26
C TYR A 298 7.11 17.65 1.18
N GLU A 299 8.22 17.49 0.47
CA GLU A 299 9.10 18.59 0.09
C GLU A 299 9.32 18.55 -1.42
N VAL A 300 9.33 19.74 -2.02
CA VAL A 300 9.56 19.91 -3.45
C VAL A 300 10.94 20.47 -3.66
N PHE A 301 11.71 19.78 -4.50
CA PHE A 301 13.04 20.22 -4.92
C PHE A 301 13.02 20.56 -6.41
N VAL A 302 13.68 21.65 -6.79
CA VAL A 302 13.88 22.04 -8.20
C VAL A 302 15.36 21.99 -8.51
N ARG A 303 15.72 21.39 -9.65
CA ARG A 303 17.10 21.31 -10.12
C ARG A 303 17.62 22.72 -10.44
N ARG A 304 18.82 23.06 -9.97
CA ARG A 304 19.51 24.32 -10.26
C ARG A 304 20.18 24.26 -11.62
N ILE A 305 19.38 24.56 -12.64
CA ILE A 305 19.82 24.81 -14.02
C ILE A 305 19.32 26.19 -14.44
N GLU A 306 19.97 26.77 -15.44
CA GLU A 306 19.65 28.13 -15.92
C GLU A 306 18.16 28.31 -16.24
N SER A 307 17.56 27.33 -16.92
CA SER A 307 16.13 27.34 -17.28
C SER A 307 15.15 27.28 -16.10
N ASN A 308 15.63 26.92 -14.90
CA ASN A 308 14.81 26.85 -13.69
C ASN A 308 15.02 28.07 -12.75
N SER A 309 15.93 28.98 -13.08
CA SER A 309 16.25 30.15 -12.23
C SER A 309 15.01 30.98 -11.87
N ASP A 310 14.22 31.37 -12.89
CA ASP A 310 12.97 32.11 -12.71
C ASP A 310 11.93 31.32 -11.92
N LEU A 311 11.88 29.99 -12.09
CA LEU A 311 10.95 29.13 -11.35
C LEU A 311 11.30 29.11 -9.87
N ILE A 312 12.58 28.91 -9.52
CA ILE A 312 13.05 28.90 -8.13
C ILE A 312 12.72 30.23 -7.46
N GLU A 313 12.96 31.33 -8.16
CA GLU A 313 12.73 32.67 -7.62
C GLU A 313 11.23 32.99 -7.45
N ARG A 314 10.37 32.55 -8.39
CA ARG A 314 8.91 32.59 -8.18
C ARG A 314 8.47 31.78 -6.97
N CYS A 315 9.00 30.56 -6.83
CA CYS A 315 8.64 29.68 -5.72
C CYS A 315 9.04 30.27 -4.36
N ARG A 316 10.20 30.92 -4.27
CA ARG A 316 10.62 31.63 -3.04
C ARG A 316 9.64 32.72 -2.65
N ARG A 317 9.29 33.60 -3.59
CA ARG A 317 8.28 34.65 -3.34
C ARG A 317 6.93 34.07 -2.94
N ALA A 318 6.49 32.98 -3.58
CA ALA A 318 5.26 32.30 -3.24
C ALA A 318 5.31 31.69 -1.82
N ALA A 319 6.43 31.07 -1.44
CA ALA A 319 6.64 30.52 -0.10
C ALA A 319 6.67 31.61 0.97
N GLU A 320 7.34 32.74 0.71
CA GLU A 320 7.36 33.91 1.60
C GLU A 320 5.95 34.49 1.80
N ALA A 321 5.19 34.66 0.72
CA ALA A 321 3.84 35.21 0.77
C ALA A 321 2.85 34.30 1.52
N ALA A 322 3.06 32.98 1.48
CA ALA A 322 2.13 32.00 2.02
C ALA A 322 2.36 31.70 3.53
N GLY A 323 3.42 32.24 4.14
CA GLY A 323 3.65 32.21 5.60
C GLY A 323 4.17 30.88 6.15
N GLU A 324 3.97 30.63 7.46
CA GLU A 324 4.59 29.49 8.17
C GLU A 324 4.20 28.11 7.64
N ILE A 325 3.05 27.99 6.97
CA ILE A 325 2.57 26.74 6.38
C ILE A 325 3.51 26.25 5.24
N TYR A 326 4.34 27.15 4.70
CA TYR A 326 5.12 26.90 3.48
C TYR A 326 6.61 27.29 3.58
N ARG A 327 7.15 27.54 4.78
CA ARG A 327 8.55 27.97 4.94
C ARG A 327 9.53 26.94 4.36
N VAL A 328 10.38 27.41 3.46
CA VAL A 328 11.61 26.71 3.02
C VAL A 328 12.59 26.73 4.21
N PRO A 329 13.13 25.57 4.63
CA PRO A 329 14.08 25.51 5.75
C PRO A 329 15.42 26.19 5.45
#